data_AF-A0A7Y2DI39-F1
#
_entry.id   AF-A0A7Y2DI39-F1
#
_cell.length_a   1.000
_cell.length_b   1.000
_cell.length_c   1.000
_cell.angle_alpha   90.00
_cell.angle_beta   90.00
_cell.angle_gamma   90.00
#
_symmetry.space_group_name_H-M   'P 1'
#
loop_
_entity.id
_entity.type
_entity.pdbx_description
1 polymer ?
#
loop_
_entity_poly.entity_id
_entity_poly.type
_entity_poly.pdbx_seq_one_letter_code
_entity_poly.pdbx_strand_id
1 'polypeptide(L)'
;MLNLKTHTTIALGYFILAACLGVLLRSFISYEIPINYKYIVHTHSHIALLGWVYVALTTLLYKLFIQTPSADKTYRKIFWFTQLTLVGMLLTFPFQGYALFSIFFSTLFLFASYWFFWFFAKYGKREFKQNISYKCMKWALWYLVLSSLGPWALGGIMNTLGADSVWYRLAIYFYLHFQYNGWMMMALFGLFFYVLEQHDCKLSKNTFNKFLWGINTGIILSFFLSTLFADPPRLLNVLGGAGAVLQLMAFGILAMVSIGNGLIWRIKLSPLQNALMKTVAFLLAIKMMLQL
;
A
#
# COMPACT_ATOMS: atom_id res chain seq x y z
N MET A 1 -15.79 -5.75 -22.30
CA MET A 1 -14.79 -5.60 -21.22
C MET A 1 -14.99 -4.25 -20.55
N LEU A 2 -15.00 -4.21 -19.23
CA LEU A 2 -15.23 -2.98 -18.45
C LEU A 2 -14.21 -1.89 -18.82
N ASN A 3 -14.69 -0.67 -19.11
CA ASN A 3 -13.84 0.50 -19.31
C ASN A 3 -13.37 1.07 -17.96
N LEU A 4 -12.05 1.15 -17.76
CA LEU A 4 -11.44 1.57 -16.49
C LEU A 4 -11.05 3.05 -16.44
N LYS A 5 -11.36 3.84 -17.49
CA LYS A 5 -11.07 5.28 -17.53
C LYS A 5 -11.67 5.99 -16.31
N THR A 6 -12.95 5.76 -16.04
CA THR A 6 -13.66 6.32 -14.87
C THR A 6 -13.00 5.93 -13.55
N HIS A 7 -12.53 4.68 -13.42
CA HIS A 7 -11.92 4.18 -12.19
C HIS A 7 -10.60 4.89 -11.90
N THR A 8 -9.80 5.09 -12.96
CA THR A 8 -8.53 5.82 -12.89
C THR A 8 -8.76 7.31 -12.61
N THR A 9 -9.76 7.92 -13.25
CA THR A 9 -10.15 9.32 -13.00
C THR A 9 -10.60 9.52 -11.55
N ILE A 10 -11.38 8.59 -10.98
CA ILE A 10 -11.79 8.64 -9.58
C ILE A 10 -10.57 8.57 -8.65
N ALA A 11 -9.62 7.65 -8.90
CA ALA A 11 -8.39 7.58 -8.13
C ALA A 11 -7.63 8.92 -8.16
N LEU A 12 -7.41 9.49 -9.35
CA LEU A 12 -6.76 10.79 -9.50
C LEU A 12 -7.54 11.93 -8.82
N GLY A 13 -8.87 11.86 -8.80
CA GLY A 13 -9.71 12.76 -8.02
C GLY A 13 -9.38 12.69 -6.52
N TYR A 14 -9.26 11.48 -5.96
CA TYR A 14 -8.83 11.33 -4.57
C TYR A 14 -7.40 11.80 -4.32
N PHE A 15 -6.50 11.65 -5.28
CA PHE A 15 -5.14 12.21 -5.17
C PHE A 15 -5.17 13.73 -5.01
N ILE A 16 -5.93 14.42 -5.86
CA ILE A 16 -6.10 15.87 -5.79
C ILE A 16 -6.75 16.27 -4.47
N LEU A 17 -7.81 15.58 -4.04
CA LEU A 17 -8.46 15.83 -2.75
C LEU A 17 -7.49 15.63 -1.58
N ALA A 18 -6.71 14.55 -1.58
CA ALA A 18 -5.68 14.31 -0.57
C ALA A 18 -4.63 15.43 -0.56
N ALA A 19 -4.18 15.90 -1.72
CA ALA A 19 -3.25 17.02 -1.84
C ALA A 19 -3.84 18.32 -1.26
N CYS A 20 -5.09 18.65 -1.59
CA CYS A 20 -5.79 19.81 -1.02
C CYS A 20 -5.93 19.71 0.50
N LEU A 21 -6.31 18.54 1.04
CA LEU A 21 -6.33 18.29 2.48
C LEU A 21 -4.94 18.43 3.11
N GLY A 22 -3.89 18.03 2.40
CA GLY A 22 -2.50 18.21 2.84
C GLY A 22 -2.09 19.68 2.91
N VAL A 23 -2.49 20.50 1.93
CA VAL A 23 -2.29 21.95 1.96
C VAL A 23 -3.05 22.57 3.14
N LEU A 24 -4.31 22.16 3.34
CA LEU A 24 -5.10 22.59 4.50
C LEU A 24 -4.42 22.24 5.82
N LEU A 25 -3.89 21.02 5.97
CA LEU A 25 -3.16 20.61 7.18
C LEU A 25 -1.92 21.49 7.44
N ARG A 26 -1.23 21.94 6.38
CA ARG A 26 -0.07 22.83 6.52
C ARG A 26 -0.47 24.27 6.84
N SER A 27 -1.63 24.73 6.40
CA SER A 27 -2.10 26.09 6.70
C SER A 27 -2.48 26.29 8.16
N PHE A 28 -2.78 25.23 8.93
CA PHE A 28 -2.99 25.32 10.40
C PHE A 28 -1.82 25.93 11.16
N ILE A 29 -0.61 25.89 10.61
CA ILE A 29 0.58 26.52 11.24
C ILE A 29 0.53 28.05 11.09
N SER A 30 -0.08 28.55 10.00
CA SER A 30 -0.08 29.97 9.66
C SER A 30 -1.40 30.68 9.96
N TYR A 31 -2.50 29.93 10.09
CA TYR A 31 -3.85 30.46 10.26
C TYR A 31 -4.59 29.69 11.35
N GLU A 32 -5.31 30.41 12.19
CA GLU A 32 -6.28 29.83 13.12
C GLU A 32 -7.53 29.41 12.35
N ILE A 33 -7.62 28.11 12.05
CA ILE A 33 -8.75 27.53 11.33
C ILE A 33 -9.65 26.85 12.37
N PRO A 34 -10.94 27.20 12.47
CA PRO A 34 -11.86 26.69 13.49
C PRO A 34 -12.37 25.27 13.13
N ILE A 35 -11.46 24.37 12.77
CA ILE A 35 -11.73 22.97 12.43
C ILE A 35 -10.77 22.10 13.23
N ASN A 36 -11.22 20.92 13.67
CA ASN A 36 -10.34 20.02 14.41
C ASN A 36 -9.22 19.45 13.51
N TYR A 37 -7.97 19.78 13.83
CA TYR A 37 -6.79 19.31 13.10
C TYR A 37 -6.74 17.78 12.96
N LYS A 38 -6.99 17.03 14.05
CA LYS A 38 -6.94 15.56 14.06
C LYS A 38 -7.97 14.94 13.12
N TYR A 39 -9.12 15.57 12.97
CA TYR A 39 -10.19 15.10 12.08
C TYR A 39 -9.74 15.17 10.62
N ILE A 40 -9.12 16.29 10.24
CA ILE A 40 -8.55 16.47 8.91
C ILE A 40 -7.37 15.53 8.67
N VAL A 41 -6.52 15.27 9.68
CA VAL A 41 -5.44 14.28 9.57
C VAL A 41 -6.00 12.90 9.22
N HIS A 42 -7.05 12.46 9.92
CA HIS A 42 -7.70 11.19 9.62
C HIS A 42 -8.32 11.19 8.21
N THR A 43 -9.03 12.24 7.81
CA THR A 43 -9.57 12.33 6.44
C THR A 43 -8.47 12.26 5.40
N HIS A 44 -7.42 13.06 5.55
CA HIS A 44 -6.29 13.11 4.63
C HIS A 44 -5.64 11.73 4.47
N SER A 45 -5.32 11.05 5.58
CA SER A 45 -4.63 9.76 5.52
C SER A 45 -5.48 8.68 4.86
N HIS A 46 -6.78 8.61 5.14
CA HIS A 46 -7.67 7.62 4.54
C HIS A 46 -7.86 7.88 3.05
N ILE A 47 -8.03 9.13 2.63
CA ILE A 47 -8.21 9.46 1.22
C ILE A 47 -6.91 9.31 0.43
N ALA A 48 -5.75 9.61 1.02
CA ALA A 48 -4.46 9.38 0.40
C ALA A 48 -4.17 7.87 0.22
N LEU A 49 -4.30 7.07 1.29
CA LEU A 49 -3.91 5.65 1.24
C LEU A 49 -4.98 4.79 0.57
N LEU A 50 -6.26 5.00 0.92
CA LEU A 50 -7.36 4.13 0.51
C LEU A 50 -8.11 4.70 -0.70
N GLY A 51 -8.27 6.02 -0.76
CA GLY A 51 -8.90 6.68 -1.91
C GLY A 51 -7.99 6.68 -3.14
N TRP A 52 -6.78 7.21 -3.00
CA TRP A 52 -5.84 7.29 -4.10
C TRP A 52 -5.12 5.96 -4.35
N VAL A 53 -4.23 5.55 -3.42
CA VAL A 53 -3.28 4.46 -3.70
C VAL A 53 -4.00 3.11 -3.86
N TYR A 54 -4.87 2.73 -2.92
CA TYR A 54 -5.60 1.46 -3.02
C TYR A 54 -6.48 1.39 -4.28
N VAL A 55 -7.25 2.43 -4.62
CA VAL A 55 -8.09 2.41 -5.83
C VAL A 55 -7.24 2.32 -7.10
N ALA A 56 -6.13 3.07 -7.16
CA ALA A 56 -5.22 3.01 -8.31
C ALA A 56 -4.62 1.60 -8.46
N LEU A 57 -4.06 1.04 -7.38
CA LEU A 57 -3.43 -0.28 -7.41
C LEU A 57 -4.43 -1.39 -7.71
N THR A 58 -5.58 -1.44 -7.05
CA THR A 58 -6.60 -2.47 -7.31
C THR A 58 -7.17 -2.39 -8.71
N THR A 59 -7.30 -1.19 -9.28
CA THR A 59 -7.69 -0.99 -10.68
C THR A 59 -6.64 -1.55 -11.64
N LEU A 60 -5.34 -1.31 -11.37
CA LEU A 60 -4.25 -1.89 -12.16
C LEU A 60 -4.19 -3.40 -12.02
N LEU A 61 -4.32 -3.94 -10.81
CA LEU A 61 -4.32 -5.39 -10.56
C LEU A 61 -5.45 -6.08 -11.33
N TYR A 62 -6.66 -5.50 -11.30
CA TYR A 62 -7.77 -6.01 -12.09
C TYR A 62 -7.48 -5.94 -13.59
N LYS A 63 -6.99 -4.80 -14.10
CA LYS A 63 -6.67 -4.60 -15.51
C LYS A 63 -5.67 -5.66 -16.03
N LEU A 64 -4.60 -5.87 -15.28
CA LEU A 64 -3.46 -6.68 -15.72
C LEU A 64 -3.68 -8.17 -15.51
N PHE A 65 -4.19 -8.57 -14.33
CA PHE A 65 -4.20 -9.97 -13.92
C PHE A 65 -5.57 -10.65 -13.97
N ILE A 66 -6.67 -9.90 -14.16
CA ILE A 66 -8.04 -10.45 -13.98
C ILE A 66 -8.97 -10.16 -15.16
N GLN A 67 -8.89 -8.99 -15.80
CA GLN A 67 -9.93 -8.46 -16.70
C GLN A 67 -10.43 -9.49 -17.70
N THR A 68 -11.66 -9.96 -17.47
CA THR A 68 -12.37 -10.97 -18.25
C THR A 68 -13.88 -10.74 -18.11
N PRO A 69 -14.71 -11.03 -19.12
CA PRO A 69 -16.15 -10.76 -19.08
C PRO A 69 -16.87 -11.34 -17.84
N SER A 70 -16.45 -12.52 -17.37
CA SER A 70 -17.03 -13.18 -16.19
C SER A 70 -16.65 -12.52 -14.86
N ALA A 71 -15.51 -11.80 -14.80
CA ALA A 71 -15.04 -11.12 -13.61
C ALA A 71 -15.52 -9.65 -13.53
N ASP A 72 -15.84 -9.03 -14.67
CA ASP A 72 -16.23 -7.60 -14.79
C ASP A 72 -17.38 -7.22 -13.84
N LYS A 73 -18.43 -8.04 -13.77
CA LYS A 73 -19.61 -7.78 -12.92
C LYS A 73 -19.24 -7.77 -11.43
N THR A 74 -18.41 -8.71 -10.99
CA THR A 74 -17.97 -8.82 -9.60
C THR A 74 -17.03 -7.70 -9.22
N TYR A 75 -16.05 -7.38 -10.09
CA TYR A 75 -15.15 -6.25 -9.87
C TYR A 75 -15.91 -4.92 -9.75
N ARG A 76 -16.90 -4.66 -10.63
CA ARG A 76 -17.72 -3.44 -10.57
C ARG A 76 -18.43 -3.30 -9.22
N LYS A 77 -18.94 -4.40 -8.64
CA LYS A 77 -19.56 -4.39 -7.31
C LYS A 77 -18.55 -4.05 -6.23
N ILE A 78 -17.38 -4.70 -6.22
CA ILE A 78 -16.30 -4.44 -5.26
C ILE A 78 -15.87 -2.97 -5.34
N PHE A 79 -15.69 -2.46 -6.56
CA PHE A 79 -15.27 -1.08 -6.79
C PHE A 79 -16.27 -0.08 -6.23
N TRP A 80 -17.56 -0.16 -6.60
CA TRP A 80 -18.57 0.79 -6.11
C TRP A 80 -18.86 0.64 -4.62
N PHE A 81 -18.80 -0.58 -4.08
CA PHE A 81 -18.84 -0.78 -2.64
C PHE A 81 -17.66 -0.08 -1.95
N THR A 82 -16.45 -0.20 -2.51
CA THR A 82 -15.28 0.56 -2.02
C THR A 82 -15.53 2.07 -2.10
N GLN A 83 -16.08 2.59 -3.20
CA GLN A 83 -16.39 4.02 -3.33
C GLN A 83 -17.38 4.50 -2.26
N LEU A 84 -18.42 3.73 -1.97
CA LEU A 84 -19.34 4.02 -0.88
C LEU A 84 -18.61 4.18 0.46
N THR A 85 -17.66 3.29 0.76
CA THR A 85 -16.88 3.37 2.00
C THR A 85 -15.96 4.58 2.05
N LEU A 86 -15.30 4.91 0.93
CA LEU A 86 -14.37 6.04 0.84
C LEU A 86 -15.08 7.38 0.93
N VAL A 87 -16.20 7.55 0.22
CA VAL A 87 -17.04 8.74 0.32
C VAL A 87 -17.64 8.85 1.71
N GLY A 88 -18.10 7.74 2.30
CA GLY A 88 -18.56 7.71 3.69
C GLY A 88 -17.50 8.21 4.67
N MET A 89 -16.26 7.74 4.56
CA MET A 89 -15.12 8.23 5.35
C MET A 89 -14.80 9.71 5.08
N LEU A 90 -14.81 10.13 3.81
CA LEU A 90 -14.57 11.53 3.41
C LEU A 90 -15.59 12.48 4.05
N LEU A 91 -16.85 12.07 4.15
CA LEU A 91 -17.94 12.89 4.69
C LEU A 91 -18.11 12.78 6.21
N THR A 92 -17.51 11.80 6.88
CA THR A 92 -17.71 11.58 8.32
C THR A 92 -16.50 11.99 9.15
N PHE A 93 -15.28 11.67 8.71
CA PHE A 93 -14.06 12.03 9.46
C PHE A 93 -13.90 13.54 9.71
N PRO A 94 -14.13 14.46 8.74
CA PRO A 94 -13.93 15.89 8.97
C PRO A 94 -14.82 16.50 10.05
N PHE A 95 -16.01 15.91 10.27
CA PHE A 95 -17.03 16.46 11.15
C PHE A 95 -17.12 15.74 12.50
N GLN A 96 -16.92 14.42 12.50
CA GLN A 96 -17.11 13.59 13.69
C GLN A 96 -15.80 12.98 14.20
N GLY A 97 -14.71 13.07 13.43
CA GLY A 97 -13.46 12.42 13.77
C GLY A 97 -13.61 10.91 13.84
N TYR A 98 -12.96 10.29 14.82
CA TYR A 98 -13.02 8.86 15.07
C TYR A 98 -14.27 8.50 15.90
N ALA A 99 -15.42 8.48 15.24
CA ALA A 99 -16.73 8.19 15.83
C ALA A 99 -17.49 7.11 15.05
N LEU A 100 -18.69 6.74 15.54
CA LEU A 100 -19.50 5.61 15.05
C LEU A 100 -19.54 5.49 13.52
N PHE A 101 -19.93 6.54 12.80
CA PHE A 101 -20.07 6.45 11.34
C PHE A 101 -18.73 6.34 10.60
N SER A 102 -17.69 7.04 11.08
CA SER A 102 -16.34 6.93 10.51
C SER A 102 -15.76 5.51 10.71
N ILE A 103 -16.02 4.90 11.87
CA ILE A 103 -15.62 3.53 12.20
C ILE A 103 -16.40 2.54 11.35
N PHE A 104 -17.71 2.76 11.19
CA PHE A 104 -18.57 1.93 10.35
C PHE A 104 -18.07 1.88 8.91
N PHE A 105 -17.83 3.03 8.27
CA PHE A 105 -17.32 3.06 6.90
C PHE A 105 -15.90 2.49 6.77
N SER A 106 -15.03 2.73 7.75
CA SER A 106 -13.69 2.13 7.81
C SER A 106 -13.76 0.60 7.93
N THR A 107 -14.71 0.08 8.70
CA THR A 107 -14.94 -1.36 8.87
C THR A 107 -15.49 -1.98 7.59
N LEU A 108 -16.45 -1.32 6.94
CA LEU A 108 -16.94 -1.74 5.62
C LEU A 108 -15.80 -1.78 4.58
N PHE A 109 -14.86 -0.83 4.64
CA PHE A 109 -13.70 -0.84 3.76
C PHE A 109 -12.82 -2.10 4.00
N LEU A 110 -12.65 -2.55 5.25
CA LEU A 110 -11.94 -3.81 5.52
C LEU A 110 -12.61 -4.99 4.80
N PHE A 111 -13.93 -5.09 4.88
CA PHE A 111 -14.67 -6.12 4.13
C PHE A 111 -14.51 -5.97 2.61
N ALA A 112 -14.50 -4.75 2.09
CA ALA A 112 -14.22 -4.50 0.67
C ALA A 112 -12.81 -5.01 0.28
N SER A 113 -11.82 -4.79 1.14
CA SER A 113 -10.44 -5.24 0.92
C SER A 113 -10.31 -6.77 0.94
N TYR A 114 -11.01 -7.45 1.85
CA TYR A 114 -11.05 -8.93 1.89
C TYR A 114 -11.78 -9.50 0.68
N TRP A 115 -12.85 -8.83 0.26
CA TRP A 115 -13.58 -9.23 -0.94
C TRP A 115 -12.69 -9.10 -2.17
N PHE A 116 -11.88 -8.02 -2.28
CA PHE A 116 -10.90 -7.88 -3.35
C PHE A 116 -9.79 -8.93 -3.28
N PHE A 117 -9.26 -9.24 -2.09
CA PHE A 117 -8.28 -10.31 -1.87
C PHE A 117 -8.78 -11.66 -2.41
N TRP A 118 -9.99 -12.06 -1.99
CA TRP A 118 -10.62 -13.30 -2.46
C TRP A 118 -10.88 -13.26 -3.97
N PHE A 119 -11.34 -12.11 -4.48
CA PHE A 119 -11.63 -11.92 -5.90
C PHE A 119 -10.36 -12.10 -6.75
N PHE A 120 -9.23 -11.54 -6.34
CA PHE A 120 -7.95 -11.72 -7.01
C PHE A 120 -7.48 -13.18 -7.01
N ALA A 121 -7.61 -13.87 -5.88
CA ALA A 121 -7.24 -15.28 -5.78
C ALA A 121 -8.10 -16.18 -6.68
N LYS A 122 -9.41 -15.90 -6.75
CA LYS A 122 -10.39 -16.68 -7.52
C LYS A 122 -10.32 -16.41 -9.02
N TYR A 123 -10.27 -15.14 -9.44
CA TYR A 123 -10.38 -14.74 -10.84
C TYR A 123 -9.04 -14.38 -11.50
N GLY A 124 -7.92 -14.42 -10.78
CA GLY A 124 -6.60 -14.26 -11.37
C GLY A 124 -6.34 -15.27 -12.50
N LYS A 125 -5.96 -14.76 -13.68
CA LYS A 125 -5.74 -15.59 -14.88
C LYS A 125 -4.66 -16.64 -14.62
N ARG A 126 -4.90 -17.86 -15.11
CA ARG A 126 -4.02 -19.03 -14.87
C ARG A 126 -2.62 -18.82 -15.44
N GLU A 127 -2.50 -18.17 -16.59
CA GLU A 127 -1.23 -17.90 -17.28
C GLU A 127 -0.24 -17.10 -16.42
N PHE A 128 -0.72 -16.17 -15.60
CA PHE A 128 0.16 -15.37 -14.74
C PHE A 128 0.49 -16.05 -13.41
N LYS A 129 -0.17 -17.15 -13.01
CA LYS A 129 -0.01 -17.70 -11.65
C LYS A 129 1.41 -18.17 -11.33
N GLN A 130 2.19 -18.52 -12.35
CA GLN A 130 3.59 -18.93 -12.19
C GLN A 130 4.58 -17.76 -12.28
N ASN A 131 4.13 -16.60 -12.76
CA ASN A 131 4.94 -15.41 -12.95
C ASN A 131 5.41 -14.83 -11.61
N ILE A 132 6.56 -14.19 -11.65
CA ILE A 132 7.16 -13.56 -10.47
C ILE A 132 6.33 -12.32 -10.06
N SER A 133 5.77 -11.60 -11.04
CA SER A 133 4.84 -10.50 -10.83
C SER A 133 3.61 -10.91 -10.00
N TYR A 134 2.95 -12.00 -10.38
CA TYR A 134 1.76 -12.51 -9.68
C TYR A 134 2.08 -12.97 -8.25
N LYS A 135 3.25 -13.58 -8.03
CA LYS A 135 3.72 -13.95 -6.67
C LYS A 135 3.89 -12.72 -5.78
N CYS A 136 4.48 -11.65 -6.30
CA CYS A 136 4.56 -10.37 -5.57
C CYS A 136 3.17 -9.79 -5.28
N MET A 137 2.23 -9.83 -6.23
CA MET A 137 0.86 -9.37 -6.01
C MET A 137 0.14 -10.15 -4.92
N LYS A 138 0.35 -11.48 -4.85
CA LYS A 138 -0.19 -12.29 -3.75
C LYS A 138 0.35 -11.85 -2.39
N TRP A 139 1.65 -11.64 -2.27
CA TRP A 139 2.26 -11.14 -1.04
C TRP A 139 1.74 -9.75 -0.66
N ALA A 140 1.63 -8.85 -1.63
CA ALA A 140 1.02 -7.54 -1.43
C ALA A 140 -0.39 -7.67 -0.81
N LEU A 141 -1.25 -8.46 -1.44
CA LEU A 141 -2.62 -8.68 -0.99
C LEU A 141 -2.69 -9.36 0.39
N TRP A 142 -1.76 -10.25 0.70
CA TRP A 142 -1.64 -10.80 2.05
C TRP A 142 -1.27 -9.72 3.08
N TYR A 143 -0.37 -8.79 2.77
CA TYR A 143 -0.07 -7.68 3.67
C TYR A 143 -1.24 -6.70 3.83
N LEU A 144 -2.03 -6.49 2.77
CA LEU A 144 -3.27 -5.72 2.86
C LEU A 144 -4.21 -6.33 3.90
N VAL A 145 -4.43 -7.65 3.83
CA VAL A 145 -5.26 -8.36 4.82
C VAL A 145 -4.59 -8.38 6.20
N LEU A 146 -3.29 -8.68 6.29
CA LEU A 146 -2.56 -8.72 7.57
C LEU A 146 -2.62 -7.38 8.30
N SER A 147 -2.47 -6.26 7.56
CA SER A 147 -2.50 -4.92 8.14
C SER A 147 -3.80 -4.64 8.91
N SER A 148 -4.92 -5.26 8.51
CA SER A 148 -6.23 -5.03 9.14
C SER A 148 -6.32 -5.51 10.59
N LEU A 149 -5.37 -6.35 11.05
CA LEU A 149 -5.25 -6.67 12.47
C LEU A 149 -5.05 -5.42 13.32
N GLY A 150 -4.41 -4.38 12.79
CA GLY A 150 -4.26 -3.08 13.46
C GLY A 150 -5.62 -2.43 13.80
N PRO A 151 -6.47 -2.10 12.80
CA PRO A 151 -7.80 -1.56 13.05
C PRO A 151 -8.71 -2.46 13.90
N TRP A 152 -8.65 -3.78 13.73
CA TRP A 152 -9.39 -4.71 14.60
C TRP A 152 -8.94 -4.61 16.06
N ALA A 153 -7.63 -4.60 16.30
CA ALA A 153 -7.07 -4.39 17.63
C ALA A 153 -7.45 -3.00 18.17
N LEU A 154 -7.42 -1.97 17.33
CA LEU A 154 -7.78 -0.59 17.71
C LEU A 154 -9.22 -0.51 18.25
N GLY A 155 -10.17 -1.22 17.61
CA GLY A 155 -11.54 -1.33 18.09
C GLY A 155 -11.65 -1.93 19.50
N GLY A 156 -10.85 -2.97 19.80
CA GLY A 156 -10.80 -3.55 21.15
C GLY A 156 -10.09 -2.65 22.17
N ILE A 157 -8.96 -2.05 21.78
CA ILE A 157 -8.14 -1.17 22.62
C ILE A 157 -8.93 0.06 23.05
N MET A 158 -9.69 0.68 22.14
CA MET A 158 -10.48 1.86 22.48
C MET A 158 -11.57 1.58 23.53
N ASN A 159 -12.09 0.35 23.59
CA ASN A 159 -13.11 -0.04 24.56
C ASN A 159 -12.52 -0.52 25.91
N THR A 160 -11.22 -0.77 25.99
CA THR A 160 -10.59 -1.41 27.16
C THR A 160 -9.45 -0.59 27.77
N LEU A 161 -8.53 -0.07 26.95
CA LEU A 161 -7.30 0.61 27.38
C LEU A 161 -7.31 2.11 27.07
N GLY A 162 -8.19 2.56 26.18
CA GLY A 162 -8.31 3.97 25.79
C GLY A 162 -7.29 4.43 24.75
N ALA A 163 -7.52 5.66 24.23
CA ALA A 163 -6.76 6.25 23.13
C ALA A 163 -5.34 6.70 23.52
N ASP A 164 -5.08 6.90 24.81
CA ASP A 164 -3.78 7.33 25.33
C ASP A 164 -2.82 6.16 25.60
N SER A 165 -3.31 4.92 25.46
CA SER A 165 -2.49 3.74 25.67
C SER A 165 -1.40 3.58 24.59
N VAL A 166 -0.25 3.00 24.99
CA VAL A 166 0.83 2.64 24.04
C VAL A 166 0.29 1.70 22.95
N TRP A 167 -0.62 0.81 23.31
CA TRP A 167 -1.27 -0.14 22.41
C TRP A 167 -2.06 0.54 21.28
N TYR A 168 -2.72 1.67 21.57
CA TYR A 168 -3.43 2.45 20.55
C TYR A 168 -2.49 2.90 19.44
N ARG A 169 -1.32 3.45 19.82
CA ARG A 169 -0.31 3.90 18.84
C ARG A 169 0.34 2.73 18.10
N LEU A 170 0.65 1.64 18.81
CA LEU A 170 1.20 0.42 18.20
C LEU A 170 0.26 -0.18 17.15
N ALA A 171 -1.05 -0.23 17.41
CA ALA A 171 -2.04 -0.74 16.47
C ALA A 171 -2.12 0.11 15.19
N ILE A 172 -2.06 1.44 15.32
CA ILE A 172 -2.01 2.36 14.16
C ILE A 172 -0.71 2.16 13.37
N TYR A 173 0.43 2.07 14.06
CA TYR A 173 1.72 1.88 13.39
C TYR A 173 1.84 0.52 12.72
N PHE A 174 1.29 -0.54 13.32
CA PHE A 174 1.18 -1.84 12.68
C PHE A 174 0.39 -1.76 11.37
N TYR A 175 -0.79 -1.13 11.42
CA TYR A 175 -1.62 -0.93 10.22
C TYR A 175 -0.84 -0.20 9.14
N LEU A 176 -0.27 0.96 9.46
CA LEU A 176 0.44 1.77 8.49
C LEU A 176 1.65 1.00 7.94
N HIS A 177 2.48 0.39 8.80
CA HIS A 177 3.67 -0.37 8.39
C HIS A 177 3.36 -1.38 7.30
N PHE A 178 2.37 -2.24 7.53
CA PHE A 178 2.00 -3.27 6.55
C PHE A 178 1.22 -2.70 5.36
N GLN A 179 0.62 -1.51 5.46
CA GLN A 179 0.08 -0.80 4.30
C GLN A 179 1.18 -0.27 3.39
N TYR A 180 2.07 0.59 3.87
CA TYR A 180 3.06 1.23 3.01
C TYR A 180 4.23 0.30 2.67
N ASN A 181 4.86 -0.37 3.65
CA ASN A 181 5.99 -1.29 3.39
C ASN A 181 5.56 -2.64 2.83
N GLY A 182 4.36 -3.11 3.18
CA GLY A 182 3.83 -4.38 2.72
C GLY A 182 3.02 -4.24 1.43
N TRP A 183 1.74 -3.93 1.57
CA TRP A 183 0.76 -3.89 0.49
C TRP A 183 1.22 -3.03 -0.70
N MET A 184 1.52 -1.75 -0.46
CA MET A 184 1.82 -0.80 -1.54
C MET A 184 3.15 -1.11 -2.21
N MET A 185 4.22 -1.27 -1.43
CA MET A 185 5.55 -1.57 -1.97
C MET A 185 5.61 -2.91 -2.72
N MET A 186 5.01 -3.98 -2.19
CA MET A 186 4.98 -5.27 -2.88
C MET A 186 4.13 -5.23 -4.15
N ALA A 187 3.05 -4.44 -4.17
CA ALA A 187 2.28 -4.21 -5.39
C ALA A 187 3.11 -3.46 -6.44
N LEU A 188 3.86 -2.42 -6.05
CA LEU A 188 4.76 -1.70 -6.96
C LEU A 188 5.87 -2.61 -7.51
N PHE A 189 6.50 -3.45 -6.69
CA PHE A 189 7.45 -4.45 -7.18
C PHE A 189 6.79 -5.45 -8.13
N GLY A 190 5.58 -5.91 -7.83
CA GLY A 190 4.82 -6.77 -8.73
C GLY A 190 4.52 -6.11 -10.08
N LEU A 191 4.19 -4.81 -10.09
CA LEU A 191 3.95 -4.05 -11.32
C LEU A 191 5.23 -3.88 -12.12
N PHE A 192 6.35 -3.60 -11.45
CA PHE A 192 7.67 -3.54 -12.07
C PHE A 192 8.05 -4.88 -12.73
N PHE A 193 7.87 -6.00 -12.01
CA PHE A 193 8.12 -7.33 -12.57
C PHE A 193 7.18 -7.66 -13.72
N TYR A 194 5.92 -7.24 -13.67
CA TYR A 194 5.00 -7.41 -14.79
C TYR A 194 5.55 -6.72 -16.05
N VAL A 195 6.04 -5.47 -15.93
CA VAL A 195 6.67 -4.75 -17.06
C VAL A 195 7.89 -5.52 -17.59
N LEU A 196 8.76 -6.01 -16.71
CA LEU A 196 9.91 -6.83 -17.15
C LEU A 196 9.46 -8.08 -17.92
N GLU A 197 8.46 -8.79 -17.42
CA GLU A 197 7.90 -9.98 -18.07
C GLU A 197 7.31 -9.66 -19.45
N GLN A 198 6.64 -8.51 -19.63
CA GLN A 198 6.11 -8.09 -20.94
C GLN A 198 7.20 -7.77 -21.96
N HIS A 199 8.41 -7.44 -21.51
CA HIS A 199 9.57 -7.16 -22.36
C HIS A 199 10.53 -8.36 -22.47
N ASP A 200 10.08 -9.57 -22.14
CA ASP A 200 10.87 -10.82 -22.10
C ASP A 200 12.17 -10.71 -21.28
N CYS A 201 12.18 -9.78 -20.31
CA CYS A 201 13.30 -9.54 -19.40
C CYS A 201 13.19 -10.51 -18.22
N LYS A 202 13.75 -11.70 -18.38
CA LYS A 202 13.65 -12.77 -17.38
C LYS A 202 14.66 -12.58 -16.24
N LEU A 203 14.13 -12.39 -15.03
CA LEU A 203 14.93 -12.51 -13.81
C LEU A 203 15.16 -14.00 -13.50
N SER A 204 16.38 -14.37 -13.09
CA SER A 204 16.64 -15.75 -12.67
C SER A 204 15.78 -16.13 -11.46
N LYS A 205 15.33 -17.39 -11.40
CA LYS A 205 14.53 -17.90 -10.27
C LYS A 205 15.27 -17.75 -8.93
N ASN A 206 16.59 -17.94 -8.93
CA ASN A 206 17.42 -17.79 -7.73
C ASN A 206 17.46 -16.32 -7.25
N THR A 207 17.71 -15.38 -8.16
CA THR A 207 17.70 -13.94 -7.85
C THR A 207 16.34 -13.52 -7.32
N PHE A 208 15.26 -13.93 -7.99
CA PHE A 208 13.90 -13.61 -7.55
C PHE A 208 13.62 -14.15 -6.15
N ASN A 209 13.99 -15.41 -5.85
CA ASN A 209 13.76 -16.00 -4.54
C ASN A 209 14.55 -15.27 -3.44
N LYS A 210 15.81 -14.90 -3.69
CA LYS A 210 16.61 -14.09 -2.75
C LYS A 210 15.97 -12.74 -2.48
N PHE A 211 15.56 -12.03 -3.53
CA PHE A 211 14.82 -10.78 -3.42
C PHE A 211 13.52 -10.97 -2.60
N LEU A 212 12.70 -11.95 -2.98
CA LEU A 212 11.37 -12.16 -2.41
C LEU A 212 11.45 -12.53 -0.92
N TRP A 213 12.34 -13.43 -0.53
CA TRP A 213 12.51 -13.78 0.88
C TRP A 213 13.15 -12.63 1.67
N GLY A 214 14.18 -11.99 1.12
CA GLY A 214 14.83 -10.85 1.77
C GLY A 214 13.86 -9.69 2.03
N ILE A 215 13.05 -9.31 1.04
CA ILE A 215 12.09 -8.21 1.20
C ILE A 215 10.96 -8.59 2.17
N ASN A 216 10.41 -9.80 2.11
CA ASN A 216 9.30 -10.20 3.00
C ASN A 216 9.75 -10.36 4.45
N THR A 217 10.85 -11.06 4.69
CA THR A 217 11.44 -11.17 6.04
C THR A 217 11.84 -9.79 6.55
N GLY A 218 12.42 -8.95 5.68
CA GLY A 218 12.74 -7.57 6.01
C GLY A 218 11.51 -6.73 6.39
N ILE A 219 10.39 -6.86 5.68
CA ILE A 219 9.12 -6.17 6.00
C ILE A 219 8.62 -6.60 7.39
N ILE A 220 8.56 -7.90 7.67
CA ILE A 220 8.07 -8.41 8.95
C ILE A 220 8.95 -7.92 10.11
N LEU A 221 10.28 -8.05 9.99
CA LEU A 221 11.21 -7.66 11.06
C LEU A 221 11.28 -6.14 11.26
N SER A 222 11.26 -5.36 10.18
CA SER A 222 11.33 -3.89 10.27
C SER A 222 10.10 -3.26 10.94
N PHE A 223 9.01 -3.99 11.16
CA PHE A 223 7.90 -3.49 11.98
C PHE A 223 8.38 -3.03 13.35
N PHE A 224 9.37 -3.71 13.93
CA PHE A 224 9.89 -3.34 15.25
C PHE A 224 10.55 -1.95 15.30
N LEU A 225 10.97 -1.37 14.17
CA LEU A 225 11.37 0.04 14.13
C LEU A 225 10.22 0.98 14.49
N SER A 226 8.99 0.59 14.17
CA SER A 226 7.79 1.34 14.58
C SER A 226 7.52 1.27 16.08
N THR A 227 8.26 0.46 16.84
CA THR A 227 8.11 0.36 18.31
C THR A 227 9.07 1.25 19.08
N LEU A 228 10.05 1.90 18.42
CA LEU A 228 11.11 2.69 19.04
C LEU A 228 10.60 3.79 19.99
N PHE A 229 9.47 4.41 19.68
CA PHE A 229 8.86 5.44 20.54
C PHE A 229 8.45 4.93 21.93
N ALA A 230 8.29 3.61 22.09
CA ALA A 230 7.84 2.95 23.31
C ALA A 230 8.98 2.33 24.13
N ASP A 231 10.24 2.69 23.82
CA ASP A 231 11.46 2.13 24.43
C ASP A 231 11.43 0.59 24.53
N PRO A 232 11.35 -0.09 23.37
CA PRO A 232 11.17 -1.54 23.34
C PRO A 232 12.46 -2.25 23.78
N PRO A 233 12.38 -3.52 24.22
CA PRO A 233 13.57 -4.31 24.55
C PRO A 233 14.60 -4.30 23.41
N ARG A 234 15.90 -4.31 23.76
CA ARG A 234 17.01 -4.27 22.80
C ARG A 234 16.89 -5.29 21.67
N LEU A 235 16.34 -6.47 21.96
CA LEU A 235 16.07 -7.50 20.95
C LEU A 235 15.19 -6.98 19.81
N LEU A 236 14.11 -6.25 20.13
CA LEU A 236 13.21 -5.69 19.11
C LEU A 236 13.90 -4.62 18.26
N ASN A 237 14.79 -3.80 18.85
CA ASN A 237 15.61 -2.84 18.11
C ASN A 237 16.53 -3.54 17.11
N VAL A 238 17.22 -4.60 17.55
CA VAL A 238 18.10 -5.41 16.69
C VAL A 238 17.30 -6.06 15.56
N LEU A 239 16.12 -6.63 15.86
CA LEU A 239 15.26 -7.20 14.83
C LEU A 239 14.78 -6.14 13.83
N GLY A 240 14.40 -4.95 14.32
CA GLY A 240 14.01 -3.81 13.48
C GLY A 240 15.11 -3.40 12.50
N GLY A 241 16.33 -3.18 13.02
CA GLY A 241 17.50 -2.82 12.22
C GLY A 241 17.88 -3.91 11.23
N ALA A 242 17.90 -5.17 11.65
CA ALA A 242 18.14 -6.32 10.76
C ALA A 242 17.10 -6.38 9.63
N GLY A 243 15.84 -6.08 9.95
CA GLY A 243 14.76 -5.99 8.96
C GLY A 243 15.00 -4.91 7.90
N ALA A 244 15.44 -3.71 8.30
CA ALA A 244 15.78 -2.63 7.37
C ALA A 244 16.98 -3.00 6.49
N VAL A 245 18.04 -3.58 7.07
CA VAL A 245 19.21 -4.06 6.31
C VAL A 245 18.80 -5.11 5.28
N LEU A 246 17.95 -6.07 5.65
CA LEU A 246 17.46 -7.10 4.71
C LEU A 246 16.66 -6.50 3.55
N GLN A 247 15.81 -5.49 3.80
CA GLN A 247 15.11 -4.78 2.72
C GLN A 247 16.07 -4.06 1.79
N LEU A 248 17.08 -3.36 2.35
CA LEU A 248 18.10 -2.68 1.55
C LEU A 248 18.92 -3.67 0.71
N MET A 249 19.33 -4.80 1.28
CA MET A 249 20.05 -5.86 0.56
C MET A 249 19.19 -6.46 -0.56
N ALA A 250 17.91 -6.74 -0.29
CA ALA A 250 16.98 -7.25 -1.30
C ALA A 250 16.82 -6.25 -2.46
N PHE A 251 16.62 -4.97 -2.14
CA PHE A 251 16.55 -3.90 -3.14
C PHE A 251 17.86 -3.77 -3.93
N GLY A 252 19.01 -3.84 -3.26
CA GLY A 252 20.33 -3.81 -3.89
C GLY A 252 20.55 -4.96 -4.86
N ILE A 253 20.18 -6.20 -4.48
CA ILE A 253 20.23 -7.37 -5.38
C ILE A 253 19.38 -7.11 -6.63
N LEU A 254 18.15 -6.61 -6.46
CA LEU A 254 17.27 -6.31 -7.58
C LEU A 254 17.85 -5.22 -8.48
N ALA A 255 18.35 -4.13 -7.92
CA ALA A 255 18.92 -3.01 -8.65
C ALA A 255 20.18 -3.42 -9.44
N MET A 256 21.12 -4.11 -8.79
CA MET A 256 22.35 -4.58 -9.44
C MET A 256 22.06 -5.50 -10.62
N VAL A 257 21.16 -6.46 -10.47
CA VAL A 257 20.80 -7.37 -11.57
C VAL A 257 20.03 -6.65 -12.67
N SER A 258 19.13 -5.72 -12.31
CA SER A 258 18.32 -4.99 -13.29
C SER A 258 19.15 -4.02 -14.15
N ILE A 259 20.19 -3.42 -13.56
CA ILE A 259 21.12 -2.51 -14.26
C ILE A 259 22.20 -3.31 -14.98
N GLY A 260 22.89 -4.21 -14.26
CA GLY A 260 24.05 -4.96 -14.77
C GLY A 260 23.72 -5.90 -15.93
N ASN A 261 22.54 -6.53 -15.93
CA ASN A 261 22.13 -7.41 -17.03
C ASN A 261 21.44 -6.66 -18.18
N GLY A 262 21.44 -5.33 -18.17
CA GLY A 262 20.81 -4.57 -19.24
C GLY A 262 19.27 -4.58 -19.19
N LEU A 263 18.62 -5.16 -18.16
CA LEU A 263 17.18 -5.44 -18.18
C LEU A 263 16.36 -4.17 -18.33
N ILE A 264 16.68 -3.13 -17.55
CA ILE A 264 15.98 -1.84 -17.61
C ILE A 264 16.19 -1.16 -18.97
N TRP A 265 17.37 -1.32 -19.57
CA TRP A 265 17.75 -0.70 -20.84
C TRP A 265 17.07 -1.34 -22.05
N ARG A 266 16.58 -2.58 -21.91
CA ARG A 266 15.79 -3.28 -22.95
C ARG A 266 14.33 -2.82 -22.97
N ILE A 267 13.86 -2.16 -21.92
CA ILE A 267 12.48 -1.65 -21.85
C ILE A 267 12.40 -0.37 -22.69
N LYS A 268 11.59 -0.42 -23.76
CA LYS A 268 11.32 0.76 -24.60
C LYS A 268 10.33 1.68 -23.89
N LEU A 269 10.84 2.57 -23.05
CA LEU A 269 10.06 3.59 -22.34
C LEU A 269 10.12 4.94 -23.08
N SER A 270 9.04 5.71 -23.00
CA SER A 270 9.07 7.12 -23.41
C SER A 270 10.00 7.94 -22.50
N PRO A 271 10.46 9.13 -22.92
CA PRO A 271 11.33 9.98 -22.08
C PRO A 271 10.72 10.27 -20.70
N LEU A 272 9.41 10.55 -20.66
CA LEU A 272 8.68 10.78 -19.41
C LEU A 272 8.64 9.53 -18.53
N GLN A 273 8.34 8.36 -19.09
CA GLN A 273 8.30 7.11 -18.34
C GLN A 273 9.68 6.75 -17.77
N ASN A 274 10.76 6.98 -18.54
CA ASN A 274 12.11 6.76 -18.08
C ASN A 274 12.49 7.72 -16.94
N ALA A 275 12.13 9.01 -17.06
CA ALA A 275 12.33 9.98 -15.99
C ALA A 275 11.58 9.57 -14.70
N LEU A 276 10.31 9.18 -14.82
CA LEU A 276 9.52 8.70 -13.69
C LEU A 276 10.12 7.44 -13.05
N MET A 277 10.60 6.49 -13.85
CA MET A 277 11.24 5.27 -13.33
C MET A 277 12.51 5.59 -12.53
N LYS A 278 13.35 6.50 -13.04
CA LYS A 278 14.54 6.98 -12.33
C LYS A 278 14.17 7.69 -11.02
N THR A 279 13.16 8.55 -11.05
CA THR A 279 12.66 9.23 -9.85
C THR A 279 12.16 8.23 -8.80
N VAL A 280 11.38 7.23 -9.21
CA VAL A 280 10.90 6.17 -8.29
C VAL A 280 12.06 5.39 -7.69
N ALA A 281 13.05 4.99 -8.50
CA ALA A 281 14.22 4.27 -8.00
C ALA A 281 15.04 5.12 -7.01
N PHE A 282 15.22 6.41 -7.29
CA PHE A 282 15.91 7.34 -6.40
C PHE A 282 15.17 7.56 -5.08
N LEU A 283 13.86 7.84 -5.13
CA LEU A 283 13.04 8.02 -3.93
C LEU A 283 12.97 6.74 -3.09
N LEU A 284 12.94 5.57 -3.74
CA LEU A 284 12.97 4.30 -3.04
C LEU A 284 14.32 4.04 -2.37
N ALA A 285 15.44 4.40 -3.01
CA ALA A 285 16.76 4.33 -2.40
C ALA A 285 16.85 5.25 -1.17
N ILE A 286 16.38 6.49 -1.28
CA ILE A 286 16.29 7.43 -0.14
C ILE A 286 15.46 6.83 0.98
N LYS A 287 14.25 6.33 0.68
CA LYS A 287 13.38 5.69 1.68
C LYS A 287 14.12 4.57 2.42
N MET A 288 14.80 3.69 1.69
CA MET A 288 15.50 2.54 2.29
C MET A 288 16.71 2.97 3.13
N MET A 289 17.41 4.04 2.74
CA MET A 289 18.52 4.60 3.51
C MET A 289 18.04 5.29 4.79
N LEU A 290 16.98 6.10 4.71
CA LEU A 290 16.39 6.79 5.87
C LEU A 290 15.72 5.83 6.86
N GLN A 291 15.49 4.59 6.47
CA GLN A 291 14.91 3.56 7.33
C GLN A 291 15.96 2.88 8.23
N LEU A 292 17.26 3.02 7.92
CA LEU A 292 18.37 2.54 8.76
C LEU A 292 18.71 3.56 9.85
#